data_AF-A0A1F1E5C0-F1
#
_entry.id   AF-A0A1F1E5C0-F1
#
_cell.length_a   1.000
_cell.length_b   1.000
_cell.length_c   1.000
_cell.angle_alpha   90.00
_cell.angle_beta   90.00
_cell.angle_gamma   90.00
#
_symmetry.space_group_name_H-M   'P 1'
#
loop_
_entity.id
_entity.type
_entity.pdbx_description
1 polymer ?
#
loop_
_entity_poly.entity_id
_entity_poly.type
_entity_poly.pdbx_seq_one_letter_code
_entity_poly.pdbx_strand_id
1 'polypeptide(L)'
;MTAVVAIASLLLAGCTDLTDLDNRVKDLEGRMTKVEGLVKSANESIATLQKLVDAQSKNKAIKDYRKLDDGTGYVLVMSDGEEIVVRSGKMPQISMIEEDGILYWAIDGKIIHDAKGNPVPAKGPKGDPGAPGQPGEPGAPGQPGEPGAPGQPGEPGATGITPQLRVDADGNWEVSLDNGTSWQSVLDVNGQKVKARAATADLQITEDEESVTIVYNGKTFVLPKAPQAVPAAGIRLTKTSAELDEGETLELFYKLEPSDATTRGVEWASNNTDVATVDEKGLVTAVKAGTATITVSVKGQPEIKATCTITVKSSTIAVTKLTLSQSSAEVSVGKTLTLTCTIEPTDATNKELIWSSSDETIATVDAQGVVTGIKAGTVTITVASKSDPSVKATCTVTVVGETSIDDVPVVGL
;
A
#
# COMPACT_ATOMS: atom_id res chain seq x y z
N MET A 1 30.59 39.77 -49.78
CA MET A 1 30.41 38.38 -50.20
C MET A 1 31.49 37.50 -49.54
N THR A 2 31.58 37.24 -48.23
CA THR A 2 30.71 37.40 -47.02
C THR A 2 29.26 36.96 -47.16
N ALA A 3 28.80 36.16 -46.19
CA ALA A 3 27.56 35.37 -46.15
C ALA A 3 27.48 34.21 -47.17
N VAL A 4 26.73 33.16 -46.81
CA VAL A 4 26.45 31.87 -47.48
C VAL A 4 27.24 30.64 -46.95
N VAL A 5 28.52 30.46 -47.26
CA VAL A 5 29.18 29.13 -47.06
C VAL A 5 29.33 28.71 -45.58
N ALA A 6 29.42 29.67 -44.64
CA ALA A 6 29.58 29.39 -43.21
C ALA A 6 28.35 28.78 -42.50
N ILE A 7 27.29 28.44 -43.23
CA ILE A 7 26.07 27.81 -42.70
C ILE A 7 26.08 26.29 -42.92
N ALA A 8 26.90 25.77 -43.83
CA ALA A 8 27.05 24.32 -44.06
C ALA A 8 27.71 23.55 -42.89
N SER A 9 28.37 24.27 -41.97
CA SER A 9 29.11 23.68 -40.84
C SER A 9 28.36 23.71 -39.51
N LEU A 10 27.15 24.29 -39.46
CA LEU A 10 26.38 24.50 -38.21
C LEU A 10 25.15 23.57 -38.07
N LEU A 11 25.12 22.47 -38.83
CA LEU A 11 24.03 21.47 -38.83
C LEU A 11 24.50 20.02 -38.57
N LEU A 12 25.79 19.81 -38.28
CA LEU A 12 26.37 18.47 -38.06
C LEU A 12 26.81 18.20 -36.61
N ALA A 13 26.63 19.16 -35.69
CA ALA A 13 26.96 19.03 -34.28
C ALA A 13 25.78 18.61 -33.38
N GLY A 14 24.62 18.26 -33.96
CA GLY A 14 23.43 17.78 -33.23
C GLY A 14 23.27 16.26 -33.19
N CYS A 15 24.09 15.50 -33.93
CA CYS A 15 23.89 14.07 -34.17
C CYS A 15 24.76 13.16 -33.30
N THR A 16 24.80 13.40 -31.98
CA THR A 16 25.37 12.45 -31.00
C THR A 16 24.29 11.72 -30.18
N ASP A 17 23.09 12.29 -30.08
CA ASP A 17 22.01 11.78 -29.20
C ASP A 17 20.99 10.89 -29.93
N LEU A 18 20.97 10.94 -31.27
CA LEU A 18 20.08 10.12 -32.11
C LEU A 18 20.32 8.61 -31.92
N THR A 19 21.55 8.18 -31.64
CA THR A 19 21.90 6.77 -31.41
C THR A 19 21.47 6.29 -30.02
N ASP A 20 21.55 7.13 -28.98
CA ASP A 20 21.01 6.81 -27.66
C ASP A 20 19.48 6.72 -27.73
N LEU A 21 18.85 7.68 -28.40
CA LEU A 21 17.40 7.70 -28.59
C LEU A 21 16.90 6.51 -29.40
N ASP A 22 17.56 6.13 -30.50
CA ASP A 22 17.25 4.93 -31.30
C ASP A 22 17.41 3.63 -30.50
N ASN A 23 18.47 3.50 -29.70
CA ASN A 23 18.66 2.36 -28.80
C ASN A 23 17.56 2.29 -27.72
N ARG A 24 17.16 3.44 -27.15
CA ARG A 24 16.10 3.53 -26.12
C ARG A 24 14.71 3.32 -26.70
N VAL A 25 14.45 3.73 -27.94
CA VAL A 25 13.22 3.37 -28.67
C VAL A 25 13.16 1.87 -28.86
N LYS A 26 14.26 1.21 -29.24
CA LYS A 26 14.32 -0.26 -29.39
C LYS A 26 14.16 -1.02 -28.07
N ASP A 27 14.71 -0.52 -26.95
CA ASP A 27 14.39 -1.05 -25.61
C ASP A 27 12.90 -0.93 -25.30
N LEU A 28 12.31 0.25 -25.54
CA LEU A 28 10.89 0.51 -25.29
C LEU A 28 9.98 -0.36 -26.17
N GLU A 29 10.29 -0.53 -27.46
CA GLU A 29 9.57 -1.43 -28.37
C GLU A 29 9.67 -2.91 -27.94
N GLY A 30 10.87 -3.36 -27.55
CA GLY A 30 11.08 -4.72 -27.03
C GLY A 30 10.33 -4.96 -25.70
N ARG A 31 10.32 -3.97 -24.81
CA ARG A 31 9.56 -4.01 -23.55
C ARG A 31 8.05 -3.92 -23.78
N MET A 32 7.60 -3.10 -24.73
CA MET A 32 6.19 -3.01 -25.13
C MET A 32 5.71 -4.36 -25.65
N THR A 33 6.45 -4.97 -26.59
CA THR A 33 6.17 -6.31 -27.12
C THR A 33 6.07 -7.36 -26.00
N LYS A 34 6.95 -7.29 -24.99
CA LYS A 34 6.92 -8.17 -23.82
C LYS A 34 5.70 -7.92 -22.93
N VAL A 35 5.31 -6.67 -22.70
CA VAL A 35 4.11 -6.29 -21.93
C VAL A 35 2.84 -6.72 -22.66
N GLU A 36 2.73 -6.51 -23.98
CA GLU A 36 1.61 -6.96 -24.79
C GLU A 36 1.45 -8.48 -24.76
N GLY A 37 2.56 -9.24 -24.83
CA GLY A 37 2.56 -10.69 -24.64
C GLY A 37 2.06 -11.13 -23.26
N LEU A 38 2.46 -10.43 -22.19
CA LEU A 38 1.99 -10.69 -20.83
C LEU A 38 0.50 -10.33 -20.65
N VAL A 39 0.05 -9.19 -21.18
CA VAL A 39 -1.36 -8.77 -21.14
C VAL A 39 -2.24 -9.75 -21.92
N LYS A 40 -1.79 -10.23 -23.08
CA LYS A 40 -2.49 -11.28 -23.83
C LYS A 40 -2.61 -12.58 -23.01
N SER A 41 -1.50 -13.05 -22.43
CA SER A 41 -1.49 -14.26 -21.59
C SER A 41 -2.39 -14.12 -20.34
N ALA A 42 -2.40 -12.94 -19.72
CA ALA A 42 -3.30 -12.63 -18.61
C ALA A 42 -4.77 -12.65 -19.04
N ASN A 43 -5.12 -12.05 -20.19
CA ASN A 43 -6.48 -12.04 -20.72
C ASN A 43 -6.97 -13.46 -21.09
N GLU A 44 -6.13 -14.29 -21.69
CA GLU A 44 -6.43 -15.71 -21.96
C GLU A 44 -6.65 -16.50 -20.66
N SER A 45 -5.86 -16.21 -19.62
CA SER A 45 -6.00 -16.81 -18.28
C SER A 45 -7.29 -16.36 -17.59
N ILE A 46 -7.65 -15.07 -17.67
CA ILE A 46 -8.89 -14.51 -17.11
C ILE A 46 -10.12 -15.14 -17.79
N ALA A 47 -10.13 -15.26 -19.12
CA ALA A 47 -11.21 -15.90 -19.85
C ALA A 47 -11.37 -17.39 -19.48
N THR A 48 -10.26 -18.08 -19.19
CA THR A 48 -10.27 -19.47 -18.70
C THR A 48 -10.81 -19.57 -17.28
N LEU A 49 -10.38 -18.69 -16.37
CA LEU A 49 -10.89 -18.63 -15.00
C LEU A 49 -12.39 -18.30 -14.96
N GLN A 50 -12.86 -17.40 -15.82
CA GLN A 50 -14.29 -17.12 -15.99
C GLN A 50 -15.06 -18.38 -16.37
N LYS A 51 -14.59 -19.17 -17.35
CA LYS A 51 -15.22 -20.46 -17.71
C LYS A 51 -15.26 -21.46 -16.55
N LEU A 52 -14.22 -21.51 -15.72
CA LEU A 52 -14.18 -22.40 -14.54
C LEU A 52 -15.17 -21.96 -13.46
N VAL A 53 -15.32 -20.65 -13.22
CA VAL A 53 -16.34 -20.08 -12.31
C VAL A 53 -17.76 -20.30 -12.86
N ASP A 54 -17.95 -20.16 -14.17
CA ASP A 54 -19.20 -20.47 -14.86
C ASP A 54 -19.57 -21.96 -14.78
N ALA A 55 -18.57 -22.85 -14.84
CA ALA A 55 -18.75 -24.29 -14.68
C ALA A 55 -19.09 -24.66 -13.22
N GLN A 56 -18.39 -24.06 -12.24
CA GLN A 56 -18.63 -24.25 -10.81
C GLN A 56 -20.02 -23.75 -10.39
N SER A 57 -20.44 -22.56 -10.84
CA SER A 57 -21.77 -22.01 -10.54
C SER A 57 -22.92 -22.80 -11.18
N LYS A 58 -22.64 -23.53 -12.27
CA LYS A 58 -23.56 -24.48 -12.91
C LYS A 58 -23.40 -25.93 -12.39
N ASN A 59 -22.61 -26.11 -11.32
CA ASN A 59 -22.30 -27.40 -10.67
C ASN A 59 -21.81 -28.50 -11.65
N LYS A 60 -21.04 -28.12 -12.67
CA LYS A 60 -20.43 -29.07 -13.61
C LYS A 60 -19.22 -29.74 -12.96
N ALA A 61 -19.20 -31.07 -12.91
CA ALA A 61 -18.02 -31.82 -12.47
C ALA A 61 -17.02 -31.98 -13.63
N ILE A 62 -15.72 -32.04 -13.33
CA ILE A 62 -14.71 -32.51 -14.31
C ILE A 62 -14.88 -34.03 -14.43
N LYS A 63 -14.98 -34.51 -15.68
CA LYS A 63 -15.23 -35.91 -16.03
C LYS A 63 -13.98 -36.63 -16.53
N ASP A 64 -13.10 -35.91 -17.22
CA ASP A 64 -11.85 -36.41 -17.78
C ASP A 64 -10.84 -35.26 -17.94
N TYR A 65 -9.55 -35.55 -18.10
CA TYR A 65 -8.55 -34.55 -18.44
C TYR A 65 -7.41 -35.13 -19.29
N ARG A 66 -6.84 -34.29 -20.16
CA ARG A 66 -5.70 -34.62 -21.02
C ARG A 66 -4.67 -33.50 -21.01
N LYS A 67 -3.38 -33.83 -21.03
CA LYS A 67 -2.32 -32.81 -21.18
C LYS A 67 -2.37 -32.23 -22.59
N LEU A 68 -1.97 -30.97 -22.76
CA LEU A 68 -1.67 -30.41 -24.08
C LEU A 68 -0.37 -31.01 -24.62
N ASP A 69 -0.31 -31.26 -25.93
CA ASP A 69 0.85 -31.85 -26.60
C ASP A 69 2.09 -30.94 -26.54
N ASP A 70 1.87 -29.62 -26.45
CA ASP A 70 2.91 -28.60 -26.21
C ASP A 70 3.44 -28.59 -24.77
N GLY A 71 2.84 -29.37 -23.86
CA GLY A 71 3.21 -29.47 -22.46
C GLY A 71 2.82 -28.27 -21.58
N THR A 72 2.25 -27.20 -22.15
CA THR A 72 1.97 -25.91 -21.49
C THR A 72 0.64 -25.86 -20.73
N GLY A 73 0.00 -27.00 -20.49
CA GLY A 73 -1.28 -27.05 -19.79
C GLY A 73 -2.05 -28.35 -19.99
N TYR A 74 -3.35 -28.26 -19.69
CA TYR A 74 -4.30 -29.36 -19.74
C TYR A 74 -5.60 -28.92 -20.42
N VAL A 75 -6.36 -29.90 -20.91
CA VAL A 75 -7.76 -29.73 -21.29
C VAL A 75 -8.59 -30.53 -20.30
N LEU A 76 -9.52 -29.86 -19.64
CA LEU A 76 -10.49 -30.43 -18.71
C LEU A 76 -11.78 -30.69 -19.48
N VAL A 77 -12.29 -31.91 -19.44
CA VAL A 77 -13.57 -32.30 -20.05
C VAL A 77 -14.64 -32.27 -18.96
N MET A 78 -15.64 -31.42 -19.10
CA MET A 78 -16.71 -31.26 -18.13
C MET A 78 -17.78 -32.37 -18.25
N SER A 79 -18.65 -32.50 -17.24
CA SER A 79 -19.69 -33.52 -17.15
C SER A 79 -20.69 -33.53 -18.30
N ASP A 80 -20.89 -32.40 -18.96
CA ASP A 80 -21.73 -32.21 -20.16
C ASP A 80 -20.95 -32.30 -21.49
N GLY A 81 -19.63 -32.48 -21.44
CA GLY A 81 -18.75 -32.56 -22.61
C GLY A 81 -18.12 -31.24 -23.07
N GLU A 82 -18.29 -30.13 -22.33
CA GLU A 82 -17.53 -28.91 -22.60
C GLU A 82 -16.03 -29.12 -22.33
N GLU A 83 -15.15 -28.74 -23.26
CA GLU A 83 -13.69 -28.73 -23.05
C GLU A 83 -13.21 -27.34 -22.60
N ILE A 84 -12.56 -27.26 -21.43
CA ILE A 84 -11.94 -26.04 -20.91
C ILE A 84 -10.42 -26.23 -20.92
N VAL A 85 -9.71 -25.40 -21.71
CA VAL A 85 -8.25 -25.44 -21.82
C VAL A 85 -7.63 -24.56 -20.73
N VAL A 86 -6.85 -25.17 -19.82
CA VAL A 86 -6.13 -24.50 -18.75
C VAL A 86 -4.63 -24.54 -19.07
N ARG A 87 -4.08 -23.41 -19.53
CA ARG A 87 -2.63 -23.26 -19.71
C ARG A 87 -1.96 -22.92 -18.37
N SER A 88 -0.92 -23.68 -18.02
CA SER A 88 -0.09 -23.38 -16.85
C SER A 88 0.90 -22.27 -17.20
N GLY A 89 0.96 -21.24 -16.35
CA GLY A 89 1.92 -20.14 -16.52
C GLY A 89 3.34 -20.66 -16.55
N LYS A 90 4.05 -20.47 -17.68
CA LYS A 90 5.41 -20.98 -17.86
C LYS A 90 6.37 -20.25 -16.92
N MET A 91 6.78 -20.92 -15.83
CA MET A 91 7.85 -20.40 -14.98
C MET A 91 9.15 -20.29 -15.81
N PRO A 92 9.78 -19.10 -15.85
CA PRO A 92 10.97 -18.88 -16.69
C PRO A 92 12.08 -19.82 -16.25
N GLN A 93 12.57 -20.64 -17.19
CA GLN A 93 13.58 -21.64 -16.86
C GLN A 93 14.94 -20.95 -16.69
N ILE A 94 15.37 -20.76 -15.45
CA ILE A 94 16.72 -20.31 -15.13
C ILE A 94 17.68 -21.46 -15.42
N SER A 95 18.66 -21.22 -16.28
CA SER A 95 19.71 -22.17 -16.62
C SER A 95 21.08 -21.47 -16.68
N MET A 96 22.12 -22.24 -16.98
CA MET A 96 23.46 -21.74 -17.26
C MET A 96 23.84 -22.17 -18.68
N ILE A 97 24.37 -21.25 -19.48
CA ILE A 97 24.87 -21.49 -20.83
C ILE A 97 26.38 -21.24 -20.82
N GLU A 98 27.16 -22.13 -21.42
CA GLU A 98 28.61 -21.96 -21.56
C GLU A 98 28.95 -21.43 -22.96
N GLU A 99 29.57 -20.25 -23.01
CA GLU A 99 30.17 -19.69 -24.23
C GLU A 99 31.62 -19.31 -23.93
N ASP A 100 32.55 -19.68 -24.83
CA ASP A 100 34.00 -19.45 -24.72
C ASP A 100 34.63 -19.84 -23.35
N GLY A 101 34.11 -20.91 -22.72
CA GLY A 101 34.57 -21.41 -21.42
C GLY A 101 34.09 -20.61 -20.21
N ILE A 102 33.14 -19.69 -20.41
CA ILE A 102 32.49 -18.91 -19.36
C ILE A 102 31.02 -19.32 -19.27
N LEU A 103 30.58 -19.68 -18.07
CA LEU A 103 29.17 -19.95 -17.77
C LEU A 103 28.46 -18.62 -17.48
N TYR A 104 27.36 -18.38 -18.19
CA TYR A 104 26.48 -17.22 -18.03
C TYR A 104 25.10 -17.66 -17.55
N TRP A 105 24.42 -16.81 -16.79
CA TRP A 105 23.01 -17.03 -16.43
C TRP A 105 22.13 -16.88 -17.67
N ALA A 106 21.13 -17.74 -17.80
CA ALA A 106 20.16 -17.72 -18.87
C ALA A 106 18.73 -17.87 -18.35
N ILE A 107 17.75 -17.31 -19.07
CA ILE A 107 16.31 -17.51 -18.87
C ILE A 107 15.71 -18.02 -20.16
N ASP A 108 14.96 -19.14 -20.08
CA ASP A 108 14.30 -19.80 -21.22
C ASP A 108 15.23 -20.08 -22.40
N GLY A 109 16.50 -20.41 -22.11
CA GLY A 109 17.52 -20.72 -23.11
C GLY A 109 18.17 -19.49 -23.78
N LYS A 110 17.97 -18.28 -23.25
CA LYS A 110 18.66 -17.06 -23.69
C LYS A 110 19.51 -16.49 -22.56
N ILE A 111 20.75 -16.13 -22.84
CA ILE A 111 21.65 -15.48 -21.87
C ILE A 111 21.01 -14.19 -21.35
N ILE A 112 21.14 -13.93 -20.06
CA ILE A 112 20.73 -12.68 -19.41
C ILE A 112 21.83 -11.65 -19.64
N HIS A 113 21.47 -10.44 -20.06
CA HIS A 113 22.40 -9.32 -20.20
C HIS A 113 22.13 -8.28 -19.10
N ASP A 114 23.18 -7.56 -18.67
CA ASP A 114 23.08 -6.44 -17.73
C ASP A 114 22.45 -5.19 -18.38
N ALA A 115 22.23 -4.15 -17.58
CA ALA A 115 21.67 -2.87 -18.05
C ALA A 115 22.58 -2.08 -19.01
N LYS A 116 23.71 -2.65 -19.43
CA LYS A 116 24.67 -2.11 -20.42
C LYS A 116 24.85 -3.05 -21.62
N GLY A 117 24.11 -4.17 -21.69
CA GLY A 117 24.17 -5.15 -22.77
C GLY A 117 25.24 -6.24 -22.62
N ASN A 118 25.93 -6.36 -21.49
CA ASN A 118 26.96 -7.40 -21.27
C ASN A 118 26.32 -8.69 -20.72
N PRO A 119 26.70 -9.90 -21.19
CA PRO A 119 26.17 -11.15 -20.65
C PRO A 119 26.57 -11.36 -19.17
N VAL A 120 25.64 -11.80 -18.33
CA VAL A 120 25.81 -11.87 -16.87
C VAL A 120 26.45 -13.21 -16.45
N PRO A 121 27.71 -13.23 -15.94
CA PRO A 121 28.40 -14.47 -15.62
C PRO A 121 27.83 -15.18 -14.39
N ALA A 122 27.82 -16.50 -14.41
CA ALA A 122 27.31 -17.37 -13.35
C ALA A 122 28.28 -17.57 -12.17
N LYS A 123 29.05 -16.53 -11.82
CA LYS A 123 29.94 -16.47 -10.64
C LYS A 123 29.92 -15.07 -10.03
N GLY A 124 29.55 -14.99 -8.76
CA GLY A 124 29.79 -13.80 -7.92
C GLY A 124 31.07 -13.97 -7.08
N PRO A 125 31.71 -12.86 -6.65
CA PRO A 125 32.70 -12.91 -5.58
C PRO A 125 32.03 -13.36 -4.27
N LYS A 126 32.81 -13.98 -3.37
CA LYS A 126 32.33 -14.33 -2.03
C LYS A 126 32.08 -13.04 -1.24
N GLY A 127 30.83 -12.81 -0.83
CA GLY A 127 30.47 -11.67 0.02
C GLY A 127 31.09 -11.74 1.42
N ASP A 128 31.32 -10.58 2.02
CA ASP A 128 31.86 -10.46 3.37
C ASP A 128 30.86 -10.94 4.43
N PRO A 129 31.32 -11.51 5.57
CA PRO A 129 30.44 -11.86 6.68
C PRO A 129 29.78 -10.62 7.29
N GLY A 130 28.47 -10.71 7.54
CA GLY A 130 27.73 -9.66 8.24
C GLY A 130 28.23 -9.45 9.68
N ALA A 131 28.14 -8.21 10.17
CA ALA A 131 28.51 -7.86 11.54
C ALA A 131 27.58 -8.53 12.57
N PRO A 132 28.08 -8.94 13.76
CA PRO A 132 27.24 -9.44 14.84
C PRO A 132 26.21 -8.41 15.31
N GLY A 133 24.98 -8.85 15.57
CA GLY A 133 23.91 -8.00 16.12
C GLY A 133 24.16 -7.59 17.57
N GLN A 134 23.63 -6.43 17.96
CA GLN A 134 23.64 -5.96 19.35
C GLN A 134 22.55 -6.66 20.19
N PRO A 135 22.78 -6.90 21.50
CA PRO A 135 21.71 -7.34 22.41
C PRO A 135 20.61 -6.27 22.59
N GLY A 136 19.37 -6.70 22.80
CA GLY A 136 18.24 -5.80 23.09
C GLY A 136 18.10 -5.44 24.57
N GLU A 137 17.40 -4.33 24.84
CA GLU A 137 17.13 -3.84 26.20
C GLU A 137 15.82 -4.40 26.81
N PRO A 138 15.68 -4.49 28.15
CA PRO A 138 14.46 -4.99 28.82
C PRO A 138 13.32 -3.95 28.92
N GLY A 139 12.06 -4.41 28.91
CA GLY A 139 10.87 -3.61 29.28
C GLY A 139 10.61 -3.58 30.80
N ALA A 140 9.50 -3.03 31.32
CA ALA A 140 8.36 -2.32 30.72
C ALA A 140 7.89 -1.22 31.74
N PRO A 141 6.61 -0.99 32.19
CA PRO A 141 5.27 -1.52 31.84
C PRO A 141 4.19 -0.42 31.60
N GLY A 142 2.92 -0.81 31.36
CA GLY A 142 1.75 0.08 31.46
C GLY A 142 0.50 -0.41 30.69
N GLN A 143 -0.63 -0.62 31.37
CA GLN A 143 -1.91 -1.00 30.76
C GLN A 143 -2.98 0.11 30.91
N PRO A 144 -3.56 0.60 29.80
CA PRO A 144 -4.90 1.19 29.77
C PRO A 144 -6.00 0.12 29.85
N GLY A 145 -7.20 0.50 30.31
CA GLY A 145 -8.32 -0.43 30.51
C GLY A 145 -9.08 -0.86 29.24
N GLU A 146 -9.84 -1.95 29.35
CA GLU A 146 -10.55 -2.60 28.23
C GLU A 146 -11.81 -1.83 27.80
N PRO A 147 -11.97 -1.52 26.49
CA PRO A 147 -13.27 -1.18 25.90
C PRO A 147 -14.21 -2.40 25.86
N GLY A 148 -15.51 -2.16 25.98
CA GLY A 148 -16.52 -3.24 25.98
C GLY A 148 -16.55 -4.05 24.69
N ALA A 149 -16.71 -5.37 24.81
CA ALA A 149 -16.64 -6.30 23.69
C ALA A 149 -17.71 -6.05 22.61
N PRO A 150 -17.33 -6.02 21.32
CA PRO A 150 -18.28 -6.09 20.21
C PRO A 150 -19.13 -7.36 20.26
N GLY A 151 -20.35 -7.31 19.73
CA GLY A 151 -21.22 -8.49 19.61
C GLY A 151 -20.57 -9.57 18.74
N GLN A 152 -20.70 -10.83 19.15
CA GLN A 152 -20.08 -11.96 18.43
C GLN A 152 -20.61 -12.06 16.99
N PRO A 153 -19.72 -12.19 15.99
CA PRO A 153 -20.10 -12.66 14.66
C PRO A 153 -20.77 -14.04 14.76
N GLY A 154 -21.73 -14.32 13.88
CA GLY A 154 -22.32 -15.66 13.79
C GLY A 154 -21.26 -16.71 13.48
N GLU A 155 -21.37 -17.90 14.08
CA GLU A 155 -20.36 -18.95 13.96
C GLU A 155 -20.13 -19.35 12.49
N PRO A 156 -18.87 -19.51 12.05
CA PRO A 156 -18.58 -20.12 10.75
C PRO A 156 -19.20 -21.51 10.65
N GLY A 157 -19.75 -21.84 9.48
CA GLY A 157 -20.23 -23.21 9.22
C GLY A 157 -19.12 -24.23 9.48
N ALA A 158 -19.43 -25.28 10.25
CA ALA A 158 -18.45 -26.23 10.76
C ALA A 158 -17.55 -26.82 9.66
N THR A 159 -16.27 -26.96 9.96
CA THR A 159 -15.26 -27.49 9.05
C THR A 159 -15.66 -28.89 8.56
N GLY A 160 -15.64 -29.11 7.25
CA GLY A 160 -15.94 -30.42 6.68
C GLY A 160 -14.98 -31.49 7.20
N ILE A 161 -15.51 -32.53 7.83
CA ILE A 161 -14.72 -33.61 8.42
C ILE A 161 -14.30 -34.58 7.31
N THR A 162 -12.99 -34.81 7.17
CA THR A 162 -12.46 -35.82 6.25
C THR A 162 -12.90 -37.21 6.69
N PRO A 163 -13.59 -38.00 5.83
CA PRO A 163 -13.99 -39.36 6.17
C PRO A 163 -12.79 -40.26 6.46
N GLN A 164 -12.85 -41.02 7.56
CA GLN A 164 -11.86 -42.04 7.89
C GLN A 164 -12.38 -43.43 7.49
N LEU A 165 -11.49 -44.35 7.11
CA LEU A 165 -11.83 -45.74 6.75
C LEU A 165 -11.08 -46.74 7.64
N ARG A 166 -11.74 -47.84 8.00
CA ARG A 166 -11.13 -48.98 8.69
C ARG A 166 -11.77 -50.31 8.25
N VAL A 167 -11.24 -51.41 8.78
CA VAL A 167 -11.83 -52.75 8.66
C VAL A 167 -12.36 -53.21 10.02
N ASP A 168 -13.59 -53.73 10.08
CA ASP A 168 -14.20 -54.30 11.29
C ASP A 168 -13.63 -55.69 11.65
N ALA A 169 -13.96 -56.19 12.83
CA ALA A 169 -13.48 -57.50 13.32
C ALA A 169 -13.96 -58.69 12.46
N ASP A 170 -15.02 -58.51 11.68
CA ASP A 170 -15.54 -59.50 10.72
C ASP A 170 -14.85 -59.38 9.35
N GLY A 171 -13.98 -58.40 9.13
CA GLY A 171 -13.30 -58.16 7.84
C GLY A 171 -14.13 -57.40 6.82
N ASN A 172 -15.01 -56.48 7.22
CA ASN A 172 -15.76 -55.57 6.35
C ASN A 172 -15.25 -54.12 6.48
N TRP A 173 -15.41 -53.31 5.43
CA TRP A 173 -15.09 -51.88 5.49
C TRP A 173 -16.09 -51.11 6.36
N GLU A 174 -15.58 -50.18 7.16
CA GLU A 174 -16.36 -49.16 7.86
C GLU A 174 -15.82 -47.76 7.59
N VAL A 175 -16.72 -46.78 7.57
CA VAL A 175 -16.42 -45.36 7.43
C VAL A 175 -16.83 -44.61 8.70
N SER A 176 -16.02 -43.64 9.11
CA SER A 176 -16.38 -42.61 10.10
C SER A 176 -16.46 -41.26 9.42
N LEU A 177 -17.52 -40.50 9.73
CA LEU A 177 -17.75 -39.13 9.25
C LEU A 177 -17.54 -38.09 10.37
N ASP A 178 -17.08 -38.53 11.55
CA ASP A 178 -16.97 -37.77 12.80
C ASP A 178 -15.60 -37.98 13.47
N ASN A 179 -14.55 -38.02 12.64
CA ASN A 179 -13.14 -38.11 13.04
C ASN A 179 -12.79 -39.34 13.91
N GLY A 180 -13.45 -40.46 13.66
CA GLY A 180 -13.23 -41.75 14.32
C GLY A 180 -14.15 -42.03 15.52
N THR A 181 -15.10 -41.14 15.82
CA THR A 181 -15.96 -41.24 17.01
C THR A 181 -17.05 -42.31 16.87
N SER A 182 -17.70 -42.40 15.71
CA SER A 182 -18.63 -43.45 15.33
C SER A 182 -18.30 -44.02 13.96
N TRP A 183 -18.70 -45.26 13.72
CA TRP A 183 -18.33 -46.03 12.55
C TRP A 183 -19.57 -46.71 11.95
N GLN A 184 -19.70 -46.61 10.64
CA GLN A 184 -20.81 -47.15 9.86
C GLN A 184 -20.25 -48.14 8.84
N SER A 185 -20.79 -49.36 8.79
CA SER A 185 -20.34 -50.34 7.80
C SER A 185 -20.68 -49.87 6.38
N VAL A 186 -19.68 -49.92 5.48
CA VAL A 186 -19.87 -49.61 4.07
C VAL A 186 -20.75 -50.68 3.44
N LEU A 187 -21.82 -50.29 2.76
CA LEU A 187 -22.78 -51.19 2.12
C LEU A 187 -22.67 -51.13 0.60
N ASP A 188 -22.96 -52.25 -0.06
CA ASP A 188 -23.09 -52.31 -1.52
C ASP A 188 -24.48 -51.82 -1.99
N VAL A 189 -24.70 -51.82 -3.31
CA VAL A 189 -25.99 -51.39 -3.92
C VAL A 189 -27.19 -52.29 -3.55
N ASN A 190 -26.95 -53.42 -2.88
CA ASN A 190 -27.97 -54.36 -2.39
C ASN A 190 -28.13 -54.30 -0.86
N GLY A 191 -27.43 -53.39 -0.17
CA GLY A 191 -27.45 -53.25 1.29
C GLY A 191 -26.58 -54.26 2.05
N GLN A 192 -25.69 -54.99 1.38
CA GLN A 192 -24.79 -55.96 2.02
C GLN A 192 -23.47 -55.31 2.46
N LYS A 193 -22.94 -55.70 3.63
CA LYS A 193 -21.62 -55.23 4.11
C LYS A 193 -20.52 -55.52 3.08
N VAL A 194 -19.75 -54.50 2.70
CA VAL A 194 -18.62 -54.65 1.76
C VAL A 194 -17.43 -55.27 2.48
N LYS A 195 -17.17 -56.55 2.22
CA LYS A 195 -15.97 -57.25 2.71
C LYS A 195 -14.68 -56.55 2.26
N ALA A 196 -13.79 -56.28 3.20
CA ALA A 196 -12.40 -55.92 2.94
C ALA A 196 -11.66 -57.18 2.47
N ARG A 197 -11.69 -57.43 1.16
CA ARG A 197 -10.99 -58.55 0.54
C ARG A 197 -9.48 -58.30 0.60
N ALA A 198 -8.72 -59.32 1.01
CA ALA A 198 -7.27 -59.34 0.82
C ALA A 198 -6.93 -59.13 -0.66
N ALA A 199 -5.79 -58.48 -0.94
CA ALA A 199 -5.43 -57.98 -2.27
C ALA A 199 -5.49 -59.06 -3.36
N THR A 200 -6.57 -59.02 -4.15
CA THR A 200 -6.62 -59.56 -5.51
C THR A 200 -5.79 -58.66 -6.42
N ALA A 201 -5.26 -59.19 -7.53
CA ALA A 201 -4.51 -58.39 -8.51
C ALA A 201 -5.29 -57.14 -8.98
N ASP A 202 -6.62 -57.23 -8.98
CA ASP A 202 -7.56 -56.20 -9.40
C ASP A 202 -7.88 -55.14 -8.34
N LEU A 203 -7.29 -55.16 -7.12
CA LEU A 203 -7.43 -54.07 -6.14
C LEU A 203 -6.09 -53.78 -5.45
N GLN A 204 -5.57 -52.57 -5.68
CA GLN A 204 -4.38 -52.04 -5.02
C GLN A 204 -4.70 -50.66 -4.42
N ILE A 205 -4.16 -50.37 -3.24
CA ILE A 205 -4.23 -49.05 -2.61
C ILE A 205 -2.80 -48.67 -2.21
N THR A 206 -2.35 -47.49 -2.62
CA THR A 206 -1.03 -46.93 -2.33
C THR A 206 -1.19 -45.50 -1.86
N GLU A 207 -0.53 -45.15 -0.76
CA GLU A 207 -0.55 -43.82 -0.16
C GLU A 207 0.85 -43.21 -0.22
N ASP A 208 0.93 -41.96 -0.65
CA ASP A 208 2.14 -41.13 -0.67
C ASP A 208 1.88 -39.83 0.11
N GLU A 209 2.81 -38.86 0.08
CA GLU A 209 2.65 -37.60 0.83
C GLU A 209 1.55 -36.69 0.27
N GLU A 210 1.25 -36.77 -1.03
CA GLU A 210 0.32 -35.89 -1.74
C GLU A 210 -1.05 -36.55 -2.02
N SER A 211 -1.13 -37.88 -2.04
CA SER A 211 -2.30 -38.61 -2.55
C SER A 211 -2.59 -39.94 -1.85
N VAL A 212 -3.82 -40.43 -2.05
CA VAL A 212 -4.20 -41.84 -1.92
C VAL A 212 -4.62 -42.32 -3.30
N THR A 213 -3.86 -43.25 -3.87
CA THR A 213 -4.12 -43.86 -5.18
C THR A 213 -4.76 -45.24 -5.00
N ILE A 214 -5.89 -45.46 -5.67
CA ILE A 214 -6.66 -46.72 -5.66
C ILE A 214 -6.73 -47.25 -7.09
N VAL A 215 -6.19 -48.44 -7.34
CA VAL A 215 -6.34 -49.15 -8.62
C VAL A 215 -7.39 -50.24 -8.44
N TYR A 216 -8.51 -50.16 -9.17
CA TYR A 216 -9.58 -51.17 -9.13
C TYR A 216 -9.99 -51.62 -10.54
N ASN A 217 -9.94 -52.94 -10.82
CA ASN A 217 -10.21 -53.55 -12.13
C ASN A 217 -9.47 -52.84 -13.29
N GLY A 218 -8.19 -52.49 -13.07
CA GLY A 218 -7.36 -51.77 -14.04
C GLY A 218 -7.67 -50.27 -14.22
N LYS A 219 -8.59 -49.69 -13.41
CA LYS A 219 -8.86 -48.24 -13.38
C LYS A 219 -8.19 -47.61 -12.18
N THR A 220 -7.45 -46.51 -12.39
CA THR A 220 -6.80 -45.75 -11.32
C THR A 220 -7.69 -44.57 -10.90
N PHE A 221 -7.87 -44.42 -9.59
CA PHE A 221 -8.52 -43.28 -8.95
C PHE A 221 -7.47 -42.63 -8.03
N VAL A 222 -7.11 -41.38 -8.28
CA VAL A 222 -6.18 -40.62 -7.42
C VAL A 222 -7.00 -39.64 -6.59
N LEU A 223 -6.97 -39.80 -5.28
CA LEU A 223 -7.56 -38.88 -4.33
C LEU A 223 -6.44 -37.97 -3.79
N PRO A 224 -6.32 -36.71 -4.25
CA PRO A 224 -5.34 -35.79 -3.68
C PRO A 224 -5.71 -35.55 -2.20
N LYS A 225 -4.71 -35.61 -1.33
CA LYS A 225 -4.87 -35.21 0.07
C LYS A 225 -5.20 -33.71 0.10
N ALA A 226 -6.05 -33.32 1.04
CA ALA A 226 -6.28 -31.89 1.26
C ALA A 226 -4.95 -31.24 1.64
N PRO A 227 -4.50 -30.17 0.95
CA PRO A 227 -3.19 -29.57 1.23
C PRO A 227 -3.18 -29.11 2.69
N GLN A 228 -2.22 -29.65 3.46
CA GLN A 228 -2.15 -29.40 4.89
C GLN A 228 -1.95 -27.91 5.14
N ALA A 229 -2.81 -27.31 5.95
CA ALA A 229 -2.76 -25.87 6.19
C ALA A 229 -1.46 -25.51 6.94
N VAL A 230 -0.54 -24.84 6.26
CA VAL A 230 0.73 -24.40 6.85
C VAL A 230 0.43 -23.15 7.72
N PRO A 231 0.61 -23.22 9.05
CA PRO A 231 0.37 -22.08 9.91
C PRO A 231 1.45 -21.01 9.69
N ALA A 232 1.07 -19.74 9.71
CA ALA A 232 2.03 -18.68 9.92
C ALA A 232 2.63 -18.80 11.33
N ALA A 233 3.95 -18.72 11.43
CA ALA A 233 4.70 -18.59 12.69
C ALA A 233 5.26 -17.17 12.88
N GLY A 234 5.24 -16.34 11.83
CA GLY A 234 5.70 -14.96 11.84
C GLY A 234 5.03 -14.11 10.75
N ILE A 235 5.10 -12.80 10.93
CA ILE A 235 4.75 -11.81 9.92
C ILE A 235 5.77 -10.66 9.98
N ARG A 236 6.14 -10.10 8.83
CA ARG A 236 7.04 -8.93 8.73
C ARG A 236 6.48 -7.91 7.76
N LEU A 237 6.70 -6.63 8.05
CA LEU A 237 6.43 -5.52 7.13
C LEU A 237 7.66 -5.18 6.28
N THR A 238 7.44 -4.63 5.09
CA THR A 238 8.53 -4.10 4.23
C THR A 238 9.12 -2.78 4.73
N LYS A 239 8.43 -2.07 5.62
CA LYS A 239 8.91 -0.90 6.36
C LYS A 239 8.53 -1.01 7.83
N THR A 240 9.44 -0.63 8.71
CA THR A 240 9.23 -0.52 10.17
C THR A 240 9.10 0.94 10.64
N SER A 241 9.42 1.91 9.79
CA SER A 241 9.08 3.32 9.99
C SER A 241 8.92 4.07 8.67
N ALA A 242 8.25 5.22 8.74
CA ALA A 242 8.22 6.23 7.69
C ALA A 242 7.98 7.63 8.28
N GLU A 243 8.46 8.64 7.57
CA GLU A 243 8.02 10.03 7.75
C GLU A 243 7.13 10.40 6.57
N LEU A 244 6.06 11.15 6.83
CA LEU A 244 5.08 11.63 5.84
C LEU A 244 4.71 13.09 6.15
N ASP A 245 4.34 13.86 5.13
CA ASP A 245 3.68 15.15 5.32
C ASP A 245 2.14 14.96 5.45
N GLU A 246 1.44 15.95 6.01
CA GLU A 246 -0.01 15.86 6.27
C GLU A 246 -0.82 15.71 4.97
N GLY A 247 -1.64 14.65 4.89
CA GLY A 247 -2.37 14.26 3.68
C GLY A 247 -1.66 13.26 2.75
N GLU A 248 -0.38 12.94 2.97
CA GLU A 248 0.31 11.90 2.19
C GLU A 248 -0.17 10.48 2.51
N THR A 249 0.11 9.53 1.61
CA THR A 249 -0.26 8.12 1.75
C THR A 249 0.93 7.17 1.55
N LEU A 250 0.93 6.04 2.26
CA LEU A 250 1.96 5.01 2.17
C LEU A 250 1.34 3.61 2.17
N GLU A 251 1.56 2.84 1.10
CA GLU A 251 1.20 1.42 1.06
C GLU A 251 2.25 0.59 1.84
N LEU A 252 1.79 -0.17 2.84
CA LEU A 252 2.60 -1.09 3.63
C LEU A 252 2.34 -2.54 3.19
N PHE A 253 3.39 -3.21 2.71
CA PHE A 253 3.33 -4.62 2.34
C PHE A 253 3.82 -5.50 3.48
N TYR A 254 3.21 -6.69 3.63
CA TYR A 254 3.63 -7.71 4.59
C TYR A 254 4.11 -9.00 3.89
N LYS A 255 4.82 -9.84 4.64
CA LYS A 255 5.14 -11.23 4.30
C LYS A 255 4.90 -12.12 5.51
N LEU A 256 4.34 -13.31 5.29
CA LEU A 256 4.24 -14.35 6.31
C LEU A 256 5.54 -15.18 6.35
N GLU A 257 5.82 -15.77 7.51
CA GLU A 257 6.88 -16.75 7.72
C GLU A 257 6.26 -18.02 8.35
N PRO A 258 6.51 -19.23 7.81
CA PRO A 258 7.25 -19.50 6.58
C PRO A 258 6.49 -18.97 5.33
N SER A 259 7.19 -18.85 4.19
CA SER A 259 6.65 -18.15 3.00
C SER A 259 5.54 -18.90 2.25
N ASP A 260 5.35 -20.18 2.58
CA ASP A 260 4.29 -21.09 2.13
C ASP A 260 3.09 -21.14 3.10
N ALA A 261 3.11 -20.37 4.19
CA ALA A 261 2.02 -20.29 5.16
C ALA A 261 0.67 -19.97 4.50
N THR A 262 -0.23 -20.95 4.47
CA THR A 262 -1.55 -20.87 3.82
C THR A 262 -2.61 -20.16 4.68
N THR A 263 -2.18 -19.31 5.61
CA THR A 263 -3.06 -18.71 6.63
C THR A 263 -3.88 -17.57 6.03
N ARG A 264 -5.21 -17.58 6.28
CA ARG A 264 -6.17 -16.74 5.56
C ARG A 264 -6.35 -15.35 6.17
N GLY A 265 -5.48 -14.44 5.76
CA GLY A 265 -5.67 -12.99 5.88
C GLY A 265 -5.05 -12.36 7.12
N VAL A 266 -5.03 -11.03 7.11
CA VAL A 266 -4.48 -10.18 8.15
C VAL A 266 -5.49 -9.12 8.56
N GLU A 267 -5.26 -8.51 9.71
CA GLU A 267 -6.03 -7.41 10.25
C GLU A 267 -5.08 -6.24 10.53
N TRP A 268 -5.48 -5.03 10.13
CA TRP A 268 -4.70 -3.81 10.27
C TRP A 268 -5.32 -2.90 11.33
N ALA A 269 -4.48 -2.20 12.09
CA ALA A 269 -4.92 -1.21 13.08
C ALA A 269 -3.92 -0.05 13.19
N SER A 270 -4.40 1.13 13.55
CA SER A 270 -3.59 2.26 14.03
C SER A 270 -3.83 2.46 15.52
N ASN A 271 -2.79 2.76 16.29
CA ASN A 271 -2.96 3.17 17.69
C ASN A 271 -3.49 4.61 17.85
N ASN A 272 -3.49 5.41 16.78
CA ASN A 272 -3.87 6.81 16.79
C ASN A 272 -4.35 7.27 15.41
N THR A 273 -5.65 7.08 15.16
CA THR A 273 -6.31 7.45 13.89
C THR A 273 -6.33 8.96 13.62
N ASP A 274 -6.23 9.79 14.67
CA ASP A 274 -6.19 11.25 14.53
C ASP A 274 -4.86 11.74 13.93
N VAL A 275 -3.81 10.90 13.97
CA VAL A 275 -2.49 11.16 13.37
C VAL A 275 -2.32 10.37 12.07
N ALA A 276 -2.63 9.08 12.05
CA ALA A 276 -2.61 8.28 10.82
C ALA A 276 -3.62 7.14 10.84
N THR A 277 -4.36 6.97 9.74
CA THR A 277 -5.27 5.84 9.51
C THR A 277 -4.62 4.77 8.64
N VAL A 278 -5.19 3.56 8.62
CA VAL A 278 -4.82 2.46 7.72
C VAL A 278 -6.08 1.73 7.25
N ASP A 279 -6.11 1.28 5.99
CA ASP A 279 -7.21 0.48 5.44
C ASP A 279 -6.97 -1.05 5.54
N GLU A 280 -7.94 -1.85 5.12
CA GLU A 280 -7.85 -3.33 5.13
C GLU A 280 -6.72 -3.91 4.27
N LYS A 281 -6.13 -3.12 3.37
CA LYS A 281 -5.05 -3.53 2.45
C LYS A 281 -3.66 -3.13 2.94
N GLY A 282 -3.58 -2.22 3.91
CA GLY A 282 -2.33 -1.65 4.40
C GLY A 282 -1.98 -0.28 3.79
N LEU A 283 -2.93 0.40 3.13
CA LEU A 283 -2.76 1.79 2.72
C LEU A 283 -2.92 2.70 3.94
N VAL A 284 -1.82 3.32 4.34
CA VAL A 284 -1.75 4.32 5.42
C VAL A 284 -2.03 5.71 4.85
N THR A 285 -2.76 6.54 5.58
CA THR A 285 -2.95 7.97 5.28
C THR A 285 -2.51 8.82 6.47
N ALA A 286 -1.67 9.83 6.23
CA ALA A 286 -1.29 10.82 7.22
C ALA A 286 -2.44 11.83 7.43
N VAL A 287 -2.96 11.92 8.65
CA VAL A 287 -4.14 12.74 8.99
C VAL A 287 -3.74 14.05 9.69
N LYS A 288 -2.74 14.01 10.58
CA LYS A 288 -2.29 15.17 11.34
C LYS A 288 -0.88 14.99 11.88
N ALA A 289 -0.12 16.08 11.97
CA ALA A 289 1.18 16.12 12.62
C ALA A 289 1.23 15.39 14.00
N GLY A 290 2.19 14.48 14.16
CA GLY A 290 2.35 13.63 15.34
C GLY A 290 3.05 12.30 15.04
N THR A 291 2.88 11.30 15.92
CA THR A 291 3.38 9.94 15.70
C THR A 291 2.28 8.90 15.98
N ALA A 292 2.16 7.92 15.10
CA ALA A 292 1.27 6.77 15.22
C ALA A 292 2.03 5.47 14.95
N THR A 293 1.49 4.35 15.43
CA THR A 293 2.01 3.01 15.18
C THR A 293 0.93 2.20 14.47
N ILE A 294 1.22 1.84 13.23
CA ILE A 294 0.40 0.95 12.40
C ILE A 294 0.82 -0.49 12.71
N THR A 295 -0.14 -1.36 13.00
CA THR A 295 0.06 -2.78 13.29
C THR A 295 -0.63 -3.61 12.23
N VAL A 296 0.02 -4.67 11.77
CA VAL A 296 -0.58 -5.79 11.03
C VAL A 296 -0.50 -7.05 11.89
N SER A 297 -1.57 -7.81 11.98
CA SER A 297 -1.62 -9.10 12.68
C SER A 297 -2.29 -10.18 11.84
N VAL A 298 -1.90 -11.44 12.03
CA VAL A 298 -2.57 -12.58 11.39
C VAL A 298 -3.97 -12.74 11.97
N LYS A 299 -4.99 -12.92 11.11
CA LYS A 299 -6.39 -12.97 11.56
C LYS A 299 -6.61 -14.16 12.51
N GLY A 300 -7.11 -13.86 13.72
CA GLY A 300 -7.28 -14.85 14.79
C GLY A 300 -6.01 -15.25 15.55
N GLN A 301 -4.84 -14.67 15.23
CA GLN A 301 -3.55 -14.89 15.90
C GLN A 301 -2.88 -13.52 16.18
N PRO A 302 -3.44 -12.70 17.10
CA PRO A 302 -3.01 -11.31 17.36
C PRO A 302 -1.62 -11.19 18.03
N GLU A 303 -1.04 -12.31 18.46
CA GLU A 303 0.37 -12.44 18.86
C GLU A 303 1.33 -12.46 17.66
N ILE A 304 0.89 -12.94 16.50
CA ILE A 304 1.67 -12.95 15.25
C ILE A 304 1.44 -11.62 14.53
N LYS A 305 2.25 -10.62 14.89
CA LYS A 305 2.11 -9.23 14.42
C LYS A 305 3.43 -8.53 14.11
N ALA A 306 3.34 -7.50 13.26
CA ALA A 306 4.42 -6.58 12.93
C ALA A 306 3.92 -5.13 12.97
N THR A 307 4.84 -4.19 13.21
CA THR A 307 4.52 -2.77 13.43
C THR A 307 5.37 -1.83 12.58
N CYS A 308 4.76 -0.74 12.11
CA CYS A 308 5.43 0.38 11.45
C CYS A 308 5.12 1.69 12.16
N THR A 309 6.14 2.48 12.48
CA THR A 309 5.99 3.79 13.12
C THR A 309 5.91 4.90 12.07
N ILE A 310 4.79 5.61 12.06
CA ILE A 310 4.51 6.70 11.12
C ILE A 310 4.65 8.03 11.88
N THR A 311 5.59 8.86 11.45
CA THR A 311 5.75 10.24 11.95
C THR A 311 5.21 11.20 10.90
N VAL A 312 4.12 11.89 11.22
CA VAL A 312 3.54 12.92 10.36
C VAL A 312 4.15 14.27 10.72
N LYS A 313 4.70 14.96 9.73
CA LYS A 313 5.30 16.30 9.88
C LYS A 313 4.22 17.37 9.84
N SER A 314 4.44 18.45 10.60
CA SER A 314 3.59 19.63 10.53
C SER A 314 4.09 20.56 9.43
N SER A 315 3.34 20.68 8.34
CA SER A 315 3.66 21.60 7.25
C SER A 315 3.12 23.01 7.56
N THR A 316 3.77 23.70 8.50
CA THR A 316 3.38 25.05 8.91
C THR A 316 3.90 26.11 7.93
N ILE A 317 3.03 26.60 7.05
CA ILE A 317 3.34 27.77 6.21
C ILE A 317 3.34 29.01 7.10
N ALA A 318 4.52 29.61 7.31
CA ALA A 318 4.68 30.81 8.13
C ALA A 318 4.28 32.09 7.40
N VAL A 319 3.79 33.09 8.14
CA VAL A 319 3.63 34.46 7.64
C VAL A 319 5.01 35.08 7.45
N THR A 320 5.30 35.55 6.24
CA THR A 320 6.60 36.17 5.89
C THR A 320 6.51 37.67 5.72
N LYS A 321 5.31 38.21 5.42
CA LYS A 321 5.07 39.64 5.25
C LYS A 321 3.65 40.05 5.66
N LEU A 322 3.55 41.19 6.32
CA LEU A 322 2.30 41.91 6.58
C LEU A 322 2.31 43.23 5.80
N THR A 323 1.16 43.64 5.27
CA THR A 323 1.00 44.93 4.58
C THR A 323 -0.29 45.61 5.08
N LEU A 324 -0.22 46.86 5.51
CA LEU A 324 -1.40 47.64 5.90
C LEU A 324 -2.01 48.36 4.69
N SER A 325 -3.31 48.64 4.75
CA SER A 325 -4.03 49.43 3.73
C SER A 325 -3.49 50.86 3.58
N GLN A 326 -2.89 51.41 4.64
CA GLN A 326 -2.35 52.77 4.69
C GLN A 326 -1.04 52.78 5.50
N SER A 327 -0.03 53.50 5.03
CA SER A 327 1.23 53.76 5.76
C SER A 327 1.17 55.01 6.64
N SER A 328 0.28 55.95 6.32
CA SER A 328 -0.10 57.05 7.19
C SER A 328 -1.57 57.43 6.97
N ALA A 329 -2.22 57.94 8.01
CA ALA A 329 -3.63 58.32 7.97
C ALA A 329 -3.95 59.44 8.97
N GLU A 330 -5.16 60.01 8.84
CA GLU A 330 -5.66 61.07 9.70
C GLU A 330 -7.03 60.68 10.28
N VAL A 331 -7.30 61.02 11.54
CA VAL A 331 -8.58 60.75 12.21
C VAL A 331 -8.91 61.88 13.18
N SER A 332 -10.16 62.36 13.20
CA SER A 332 -10.56 63.38 14.18
C SER A 332 -10.76 62.77 15.57
N VAL A 333 -10.55 63.56 16.63
CA VAL A 333 -10.89 63.16 18.01
C VAL A 333 -12.33 62.65 18.10
N GLY A 334 -12.53 61.52 18.79
CA GLY A 334 -13.82 60.85 18.92
C GLY A 334 -14.32 60.13 17.66
N LYS A 335 -13.50 59.99 16.61
CA LYS A 335 -13.81 59.22 15.39
C LYS A 335 -12.92 57.99 15.27
N THR A 336 -13.31 57.09 14.38
CA THR A 336 -12.64 55.81 14.12
C THR A 336 -12.13 55.69 12.69
N LEU A 337 -10.99 55.02 12.51
CA LEU A 337 -10.39 54.63 11.24
C LEU A 337 -10.17 53.12 11.24
N THR A 338 -10.51 52.41 10.16
CA THR A 338 -10.20 50.98 10.02
C THR A 338 -8.96 50.76 9.17
N LEU A 339 -7.90 50.21 9.76
CA LEU A 339 -6.73 49.72 9.05
C LEU A 339 -6.93 48.22 8.76
N THR A 340 -6.89 47.82 7.49
CA THR A 340 -6.91 46.40 7.11
C THR A 340 -5.49 45.90 6.87
N CYS A 341 -5.25 44.62 7.18
CA CYS A 341 -3.94 43.99 7.00
C CYS A 341 -4.02 42.82 6.02
N THR A 342 -3.19 42.86 4.98
CA THR A 342 -2.96 41.76 4.03
C THR A 342 -1.80 40.91 4.53
N ILE A 343 -2.02 39.60 4.59
CA ILE A 343 -1.07 38.59 5.05
C ILE A 343 -0.47 37.88 3.83
N GLU A 344 0.85 37.79 3.77
CA GLU A 344 1.59 37.02 2.77
C GLU A 344 2.47 35.95 3.46
N PRO A 345 2.51 34.71 2.94
CA PRO A 345 1.70 34.20 1.83
C PRO A 345 0.23 33.98 2.24
N THR A 346 -0.69 33.92 1.27
CA THR A 346 -2.14 33.89 1.52
C THR A 346 -2.66 32.54 2.06
N ASP A 347 -1.82 31.51 2.04
CA ASP A 347 -2.03 30.15 2.56
C ASP A 347 -1.37 29.90 3.93
N ALA A 348 -0.75 30.91 4.54
CA ALA A 348 -0.11 30.81 5.86
C ALA A 348 -1.00 30.12 6.91
N THR A 349 -0.49 29.11 7.61
CA THR A 349 -1.27 28.22 8.49
C THR A 349 -1.71 28.89 9.79
N ASN A 350 -0.99 29.92 10.25
CA ASN A 350 -1.42 30.78 11.35
C ASN A 350 -1.52 32.23 10.84
N LYS A 351 -2.69 32.85 11.02
CA LYS A 351 -3.03 34.21 10.56
C LYS A 351 -3.44 35.14 11.70
N GLU A 352 -3.19 34.75 12.95
CA GLU A 352 -3.50 35.57 14.10
C GLU A 352 -2.55 36.78 14.18
N LEU A 353 -3.12 37.98 14.37
CA LEU A 353 -2.42 39.25 14.41
C LEU A 353 -2.49 39.87 15.81
N ILE A 354 -1.44 40.58 16.19
CA ILE A 354 -1.40 41.44 17.38
C ILE A 354 -1.38 42.89 16.90
N TRP A 355 -2.34 43.69 17.34
CA TRP A 355 -2.36 45.14 17.13
C TRP A 355 -1.88 45.86 18.39
N SER A 356 -1.28 47.04 18.21
CA SER A 356 -0.78 47.88 19.30
C SER A 356 -0.66 49.34 18.86
N SER A 357 -0.80 50.26 19.82
CA SER A 357 -0.54 51.69 19.64
C SER A 357 0.74 52.08 20.38
N SER A 358 1.53 53.01 19.85
CA SER A 358 2.68 53.56 20.58
C SER A 358 2.29 54.53 21.69
N ASP A 359 1.05 55.02 21.72
CA ASP A 359 0.48 55.85 22.79
C ASP A 359 -1.06 55.74 22.79
N GLU A 360 -1.59 54.89 23.67
CA GLU A 360 -3.05 54.69 23.84
C GLU A 360 -3.77 55.91 24.43
N THR A 361 -3.06 56.94 24.89
CA THR A 361 -3.67 58.22 25.30
C THR A 361 -3.91 59.18 24.11
N ILE A 362 -3.29 58.90 22.95
CA ILE A 362 -3.50 59.62 21.68
C ILE A 362 -4.52 58.86 20.83
N ALA A 363 -4.30 57.56 20.59
CA ALA A 363 -5.28 56.68 19.96
C ALA A 363 -5.11 55.22 20.39
N THR A 364 -6.22 54.51 20.61
CA THR A 364 -6.24 53.05 20.80
C THR A 364 -6.48 52.33 19.47
N VAL A 365 -6.17 51.03 19.42
CA VAL A 365 -6.51 50.13 18.32
C VAL A 365 -7.04 48.81 18.87
N ASP A 366 -8.08 48.25 18.25
CA ASP A 366 -8.64 46.94 18.64
C ASP A 366 -8.01 45.76 17.87
N ALA A 367 -8.46 44.54 18.17
CA ALA A 367 -7.97 43.32 17.52
C ALA A 367 -8.40 43.20 16.04
N GLN A 368 -9.30 44.07 15.57
CA GLN A 368 -9.83 44.13 14.22
C GLN A 368 -9.15 45.23 13.37
N GLY A 369 -8.23 46.01 13.95
CA GLY A 369 -7.55 47.12 13.29
C GLY A 369 -8.35 48.42 13.28
N VAL A 370 -9.39 48.56 14.11
CA VAL A 370 -10.14 49.81 14.27
C VAL A 370 -9.39 50.71 15.25
N VAL A 371 -8.83 51.79 14.72
CA VAL A 371 -8.13 52.84 15.46
C VAL A 371 -9.13 53.91 15.91
N THR A 372 -9.11 54.29 17.18
CA THR A 372 -9.99 55.34 17.74
C THR A 372 -9.18 56.53 18.21
N GLY A 373 -9.41 57.71 17.63
CA GLY A 373 -8.72 58.94 18.02
C GLY A 373 -9.23 59.49 19.36
N ILE A 374 -8.36 59.59 20.37
CA ILE A 374 -8.71 60.01 21.73
C ILE A 374 -8.28 61.47 22.00
N LYS A 375 -7.09 61.86 21.53
CA LYS A 375 -6.51 63.19 21.76
C LYS A 375 -5.63 63.60 20.58
N ALA A 376 -5.63 64.89 20.25
CA ALA A 376 -4.80 65.42 19.17
C ALA A 376 -3.30 65.13 19.39
N GLY A 377 -2.62 64.64 18.35
CA GLY A 377 -1.24 64.16 18.38
C GLY A 377 -0.93 63.22 17.23
N THR A 378 0.28 62.65 17.17
CA THR A 378 0.66 61.64 16.17
C THR A 378 1.18 60.39 16.87
N VAL A 379 0.75 59.22 16.40
CA VAL A 379 1.01 57.92 17.04
C VAL A 379 1.24 56.84 15.99
N THR A 380 2.08 55.85 16.29
CA THR A 380 2.35 54.72 15.39
C THR A 380 1.50 53.53 15.80
N ILE A 381 0.59 53.11 14.93
CA ILE A 381 -0.15 51.85 15.06
C ILE A 381 0.69 50.74 14.43
N THR A 382 0.92 49.65 15.16
CA THR A 382 1.71 48.50 14.71
C THR A 382 0.86 47.24 14.71
N VAL A 383 0.88 46.50 13.60
CA VAL A 383 0.37 45.14 13.51
C VAL A 383 1.54 44.17 13.35
N ALA A 384 1.55 43.07 14.11
CA ALA A 384 2.57 42.03 14.06
C ALA A 384 1.93 40.64 13.97
N SER A 385 2.63 39.67 13.37
CA SER A 385 2.21 38.28 13.42
C SER A 385 2.33 37.76 14.86
N LYS A 386 1.31 37.03 15.33
CA LYS A 386 1.35 36.36 16.65
C LYS A 386 2.33 35.17 16.66
N SER A 387 2.60 34.54 15.50
CA SER A 387 3.56 33.44 15.39
C SER A 387 5.01 33.92 15.27
N ASP A 388 5.24 35.13 14.75
CA ASP A 388 6.54 35.78 14.68
C ASP A 388 6.39 37.31 14.81
N PRO A 389 6.58 37.87 16.02
CA PRO A 389 6.49 39.32 16.25
C PRO A 389 7.56 40.17 15.54
N SER A 390 8.54 39.57 14.87
CA SER A 390 9.47 40.30 13.99
C SER A 390 8.82 40.68 12.66
N VAL A 391 7.86 39.89 12.17
CA VAL A 391 7.09 40.15 10.96
C VAL A 391 5.93 41.10 11.28
N LYS A 392 6.09 42.37 10.90
CA LYS A 392 5.18 43.46 11.29
C LYS A 392 5.07 44.57 10.24
N ALA A 393 3.98 45.33 10.31
CA ALA A 393 3.73 46.53 9.52
C ALA A 393 3.23 47.68 10.42
N THR A 394 3.44 48.92 10.00
CA THR A 394 3.19 50.12 10.81
C THR A 394 2.45 51.20 10.00
N CYS A 395 1.51 51.90 10.64
CA CYS A 395 0.83 53.07 10.10
C CYS A 395 1.00 54.25 11.06
N THR A 396 1.43 55.40 10.53
CA THR A 396 1.49 56.66 11.30
C THR A 396 0.13 57.34 11.27
N VAL A 397 -0.58 57.35 12.39
CA VAL A 397 -1.90 57.97 12.52
C VAL A 397 -1.74 59.33 13.19
N THR A 398 -2.17 60.40 12.52
CA THR A 398 -2.31 61.73 13.11
C THR A 398 -3.75 61.91 13.57
N VAL A 399 -3.94 62.13 14.86
CA VAL A 399 -5.22 62.51 15.44
C VAL A 399 -5.32 64.04 15.42
N VAL A 400 -6.36 64.57 14.77
CA VAL A 400 -6.64 66.01 14.72
C VAL A 400 -7.75 66.39 15.67
N GLY A 401 -7.56 67.48 16.42
CA GLY A 401 -8.62 68.08 17.23
C GLY A 401 -9.64 68.79 16.34
N GLU A 402 -10.90 68.88 16.79
CA GLU A 402 -11.87 69.74 16.13
C GLU A 402 -11.45 71.21 16.29
N THR A 403 -11.25 71.92 15.19
CA THR A 403 -11.05 73.38 15.22
C THR A 403 -12.37 74.03 15.63
N SER A 404 -12.46 74.51 16.87
CA SER A 404 -13.52 75.42 17.29
C SER A 404 -13.53 76.65 16.36
N ILE A 405 -14.72 77.07 15.97
CA ILE A 405 -14.96 78.24 15.11
C ILE A 405 -15.13 79.51 15.98
N ASP A 406 -15.12 79.37 17.32
CA ASP A 406 -15.39 80.45 18.27
C ASP A 406 -14.28 81.51 18.36
N ASP A 407 -13.09 81.24 17.78
CA ASP A 407 -11.93 82.13 17.79
C ASP A 407 -11.72 82.89 16.46
N VAL A 408 -12.81 83.13 15.71
CA VAL A 408 -12.82 84.12 14.62
C VAL A 408 -13.01 85.50 15.23
N PRO A 409 -12.00 86.40 15.21
CA PRO A 409 -12.15 87.73 15.76
C PRO A 409 -13.15 88.55 14.94
N VAL A 410 -14.29 88.88 15.54
CA VAL A 410 -15.26 89.82 14.95
C VAL A 410 -14.64 91.21 14.93
N VAL A 411 -14.01 91.57 13.81
CA VAL A 411 -13.53 92.92 13.55
C VAL A 411 -14.75 93.82 13.37
N GLY A 412 -15.08 94.59 14.41
CA GLY A 412 -16.15 95.58 14.36
C GLY A 412 -15.84 96.69 13.34
N LEU A 413 -16.88 97.09 12.60
CA LEU A 413 -16.90 98.22 11.67
C LEU A 413 -17.29 99.52 12.39
#